data_AF-A0A5Q4F8B4-F1
#
_entry.id   AF-A0A5Q4F8B4-F1
#
_cell.length_a   1.000
_cell.length_b   1.000
_cell.length_c   1.000
_cell.angle_alpha   90.00
_cell.angle_beta   90.00
_cell.angle_gamma   90.00
#
_symmetry.space_group_name_H-M   'P 1'
#
loop_
_entity.id
_entity.type
_entity.pdbx_description
1 polymer ?
#
loop_
_entity_poly.entity_id
_entity_poly.type
_entity_poly.pdbx_seq_one_letter_code
_entity_poly.pdbx_strand_id
1 'polypeptide(L)'
;MKIKLLILSMITLLLMSCDMNDLFDKGDAEKTYDGPTVVGFFPLQQEVSVNAGAASVQVQLIGAQRTAPLNVSFSVDGGSTAQAGVHYNLISSSPIALPANSSTVNVQIELIGGSLQPGQSGLLILNLEGGEGVGASANLATARIFIRG
;
A
#
# COMPACT_ATOMS: atom_id res chain seq x y z
N MET A 1 -47.11 27.57 -41.23
CA MET A 1 -46.89 27.38 -39.78
C MET A 1 -46.35 25.99 -39.41
N LYS A 2 -45.52 25.36 -40.27
CA LYS A 2 -45.00 23.99 -40.04
C LYS A 2 -43.46 23.95 -39.97
N ILE A 3 -42.78 24.86 -40.69
CA ILE A 3 -41.31 25.00 -40.66
C ILE A 3 -40.79 25.60 -39.34
N LYS A 4 -41.50 26.56 -38.74
CA LYS A 4 -41.11 27.13 -37.43
C LYS A 4 -41.23 26.11 -36.28
N LEU A 5 -42.13 25.14 -36.38
CA LEU A 5 -42.27 24.06 -35.38
C LEU A 5 -41.15 23.02 -35.51
N LEU A 6 -40.64 22.82 -36.72
CA LEU A 6 -39.60 21.84 -37.02
C LEU A 6 -38.20 22.32 -36.61
N ILE A 7 -37.94 23.63 -36.72
CA ILE A 7 -36.67 24.24 -36.26
C ILE A 7 -36.58 24.24 -34.72
N LEU A 8 -37.70 24.46 -34.02
CA LEU A 8 -37.73 24.46 -32.56
C LEU A 8 -37.55 23.04 -31.97
N SER A 9 -38.04 22.01 -32.66
CA SER A 9 -37.82 20.60 -32.31
C SER A 9 -36.39 20.11 -32.55
N MET A 10 -35.67 20.71 -33.52
CA MET A 10 -34.30 20.31 -33.86
C MET A 10 -33.27 20.92 -32.90
N ILE A 11 -33.54 22.12 -32.36
CA ILE A 11 -32.70 22.79 -31.35
C ILE A 11 -32.74 22.08 -29.98
N THR A 12 -33.87 21.51 -29.57
CA THR A 12 -33.96 20.72 -28.33
C THR A 12 -33.26 19.36 -28.43
N LEU A 13 -33.09 18.81 -29.64
CA LEU A 13 -32.38 17.55 -29.87
C LEU A 13 -30.86 17.73 -29.93
N LEU A 14 -30.38 18.92 -30.33
CA LEU A 14 -28.96 19.28 -30.40
C LEU A 14 -28.33 19.55 -29.02
N LEU A 15 -29.12 19.79 -27.98
CA LEU A 15 -28.63 19.94 -26.59
C LEU A 15 -28.60 18.62 -25.80
N MET A 16 -29.12 17.52 -26.38
CA MET A 16 -29.11 16.18 -25.77
C MET A 16 -27.98 15.29 -26.31
N SER A 17 -27.17 15.76 -27.27
CA SER A 17 -26.11 14.97 -27.91
C SER A 17 -24.69 15.35 -27.47
N CYS A 18 -24.54 16.28 -26.53
CA CYS A 18 -23.27 16.42 -25.81
C CYS A 18 -23.40 15.56 -24.56
N ASP A 19 -22.65 14.47 -24.55
CA ASP A 19 -22.29 13.59 -23.44
C ASP A 19 -22.50 14.19 -22.03
N MET A 20 -23.74 14.32 -21.57
CA MET A 20 -24.04 14.81 -20.22
C MET A 20 -23.70 13.76 -19.16
N ASN A 21 -23.30 12.56 -19.57
CA ASN A 21 -22.78 11.54 -18.67
C ASN A 21 -21.30 11.75 -18.35
N ASP A 22 -20.53 12.40 -19.23
CA ASP A 22 -19.10 12.70 -19.01
C ASP A 22 -18.88 14.01 -18.24
N LEU A 23 -19.87 14.91 -18.22
CA LEU A 23 -19.82 16.17 -17.45
C LEU A 23 -19.94 15.96 -15.93
N PHE A 24 -20.36 14.76 -15.52
CA PHE A 24 -20.37 14.29 -14.13
C PHE A 24 -19.54 13.02 -14.00
N ASP A 25 -18.34 13.00 -14.60
CA ASP A 25 -17.34 12.05 -14.15
C ASP A 25 -17.07 12.30 -12.66
N LYS A 26 -17.75 11.50 -11.83
CA LYS A 26 -17.65 11.54 -10.38
C LYS A 26 -16.26 11.13 -9.91
N GLY A 27 -15.45 10.48 -10.75
CA GLY A 27 -14.08 10.10 -10.42
C GLY A 27 -13.26 11.31 -9.97
N ASP A 28 -13.34 12.42 -10.71
CA ASP A 28 -12.60 13.65 -10.40
C ASP A 28 -13.22 14.46 -9.24
N ALA A 29 -14.54 14.35 -9.04
CA ALA A 29 -15.27 15.08 -8.00
C ALA A 29 -15.22 14.40 -6.61
N GLU A 30 -15.23 13.06 -6.56
CA GLU A 30 -15.33 12.28 -5.30
C GLU A 30 -13.98 11.80 -4.77
N LYS A 31 -12.86 12.02 -5.50
CA LYS A 31 -11.49 11.57 -5.12
C LYS A 31 -11.47 10.10 -4.68
N THR A 32 -12.25 9.28 -5.36
CA THR A 32 -12.33 7.84 -5.09
C THR A 32 -11.21 7.12 -5.84
N TYR A 33 -10.57 6.16 -5.17
CA TYR A 33 -9.65 5.25 -5.82
C TYR A 33 -10.44 4.21 -6.62
N ASP A 34 -10.27 4.18 -7.94
CA ASP A 34 -10.94 3.23 -8.84
C ASP A 34 -10.11 1.98 -9.17
N GLY A 35 -8.86 1.95 -8.69
CA GLY A 35 -7.93 0.87 -8.99
C GLY A 35 -8.21 -0.41 -8.21
N PRO A 36 -7.50 -1.51 -8.54
CA PRO A 36 -7.62 -2.76 -7.80
C PRO A 36 -7.21 -2.56 -6.34
N THR A 37 -7.99 -3.11 -5.41
CA THR A 37 -7.61 -3.10 -4.00
C THR A 37 -6.38 -3.97 -3.79
N VAL A 38 -5.30 -3.38 -3.26
CA VAL A 38 -4.00 -4.03 -3.06
C VAL A 38 -3.40 -3.66 -1.71
N VAL A 39 -2.41 -4.42 -1.27
CA VAL A 39 -1.58 -4.08 -0.10
C VAL A 39 -0.18 -3.66 -0.52
N GLY A 40 0.44 -2.76 0.24
CA GLY A 40 1.79 -2.28 -0.03
C GLY A 40 2.54 -1.89 1.22
N PHE A 41 3.86 -1.89 1.16
CA PHE A 41 4.70 -1.40 2.25
C PHE A 41 4.91 0.12 2.18
N PHE A 42 5.16 0.71 3.34
CA PHE A 42 5.66 2.07 3.48
C PHE A 42 6.46 2.24 4.79
N PRO A 43 7.63 2.91 4.78
CA PRO A 43 8.40 3.28 3.59
C PRO A 43 8.96 2.03 2.88
N LEU A 44 9.23 2.12 1.57
CA LEU A 44 9.87 1.04 0.80
C LEU A 44 11.37 0.92 1.08
N GLN A 45 11.97 1.99 1.58
CA GLN A 45 13.37 2.04 1.96
C GLN A 45 13.52 2.86 3.22
N GLN A 46 14.29 2.35 4.17
CA GLN A 46 14.69 3.10 5.35
C GLN A 46 16.08 2.69 5.80
N GLU A 47 16.74 3.59 6.52
CA GLU A 47 18.02 3.35 7.16
C GLU A 47 17.85 3.55 8.68
N VAL A 48 18.31 2.57 9.45
CA VAL A 48 18.15 2.53 10.90
C VAL A 48 19.46 2.17 11.56
N SER A 49 19.79 2.80 12.68
CA SER A 49 20.92 2.36 13.50
C SER A 49 20.55 1.08 14.24
N VAL A 50 21.46 0.13 14.30
CA VAL A 50 21.34 -1.09 15.12
C VAL A 50 21.12 -0.76 16.60
N ASN A 51 21.59 0.41 17.04
CA ASN A 51 21.45 0.89 18.41
C ASN A 51 20.15 1.69 18.63
N ALA A 52 19.28 1.81 17.63
CA ALA A 52 17.97 2.44 17.78
C ALA A 52 16.97 1.57 18.57
N GLY A 53 17.28 0.28 18.77
CA GLY A 53 16.50 -0.69 19.53
C GLY A 53 15.28 -1.25 18.76
N ALA A 54 14.67 -0.48 17.87
CA ALA A 54 13.56 -0.94 17.05
C ALA A 54 13.49 -0.27 15.67
N ALA A 55 12.86 -0.96 14.74
CA ALA A 55 12.45 -0.46 13.44
C ALA A 55 11.00 -0.91 13.14
N SER A 56 10.33 -0.22 12.22
CA SER A 56 9.01 -0.64 11.77
C SER A 56 8.80 -0.34 10.30
N VAL A 57 8.05 -1.21 9.62
CA VAL A 57 7.53 -0.97 8.27
C VAL A 57 6.02 -1.11 8.33
N GLN A 58 5.31 -0.16 7.75
CA GLN A 58 3.86 -0.20 7.67
C GLN A 58 3.42 -1.04 6.47
N VAL A 59 2.44 -1.92 6.68
CA VAL A 59 1.60 -2.50 5.64
C VAL A 59 0.37 -1.62 5.50
N GLN A 60 0.08 -1.19 4.28
CA GLN A 60 -1.04 -0.33 3.93
C GLN A 60 -2.00 -1.08 3.02
N LEU A 61 -3.30 -0.93 3.26
CA LEU A 61 -4.38 -1.26 2.35
C LEU A 61 -4.65 -0.06 1.46
N ILE A 62 -4.43 -0.22 0.15
CA ILE A 62 -4.69 0.77 -0.88
C ILE A 62 -6.01 0.40 -1.54
N GLY A 63 -7.06 1.10 -1.14
CA GLY A 63 -8.44 0.83 -1.53
C GLY A 63 -9.41 1.20 -0.42
N ALA A 64 -10.67 0.79 -0.56
CA ALA A 64 -11.67 1.00 0.46
C ALA A 64 -11.36 0.18 1.73
N GLN A 65 -11.62 0.77 2.90
CA GLN A 65 -11.50 0.06 4.17
C GLN A 65 -12.49 -1.10 4.24
N ARG A 66 -12.10 -2.15 4.98
CA ARG A 66 -12.91 -3.34 5.18
C ARG A 66 -13.54 -3.34 6.56
N THR A 67 -14.76 -3.85 6.67
CA THR A 67 -15.47 -3.98 7.96
C THR A 67 -15.00 -5.17 8.79
N ALA A 68 -14.18 -6.05 8.22
CA ALA A 68 -13.56 -7.20 8.86
C ALA A 68 -12.03 -7.10 8.77
N PRO A 69 -11.27 -7.68 9.72
CA PRO A 69 -9.81 -7.72 9.64
C PRO A 69 -9.34 -8.48 8.40
N LEU A 70 -8.20 -8.07 7.85
CA LEU A 70 -7.54 -8.71 6.71
C LEU A 70 -6.20 -9.28 7.15
N ASN A 71 -6.01 -10.59 7.00
CA ASN A 71 -4.73 -11.23 7.27
C ASN A 71 -3.82 -11.09 6.04
N VAL A 72 -2.68 -10.42 6.23
CA VAL A 72 -1.70 -10.15 5.17
C VAL A 72 -0.42 -10.95 5.45
N SER A 73 -0.04 -11.80 4.51
CA SER A 73 1.20 -12.56 4.59
C SER A 73 2.38 -11.74 4.09
N PHE A 74 3.50 -11.86 4.80
CA PHE A 74 4.79 -11.35 4.41
C PHE A 74 5.91 -12.32 4.78
N SER A 75 7.05 -12.20 4.12
CA SER A 75 8.22 -13.05 4.32
C SER A 75 9.51 -12.24 4.28
N VAL A 76 10.57 -12.79 4.89
CA VAL A 76 11.93 -12.26 4.76
C VAL A 76 12.56 -12.85 3.51
N ASP A 77 13.08 -12.00 2.63
CA ASP A 77 13.75 -12.44 1.41
C ASP A 77 15.10 -13.10 1.72
N GLY A 78 15.42 -14.20 1.02
CA GLY A 78 16.68 -14.91 1.18
C GLY A 78 17.93 -14.12 0.74
N GLY A 79 17.74 -13.03 -0.02
CA GLY A 79 18.78 -12.06 -0.36
C GLY A 79 19.09 -11.05 0.76
N SER A 80 18.41 -11.14 1.91
CA SER A 80 18.75 -10.34 3.08
C SER A 80 20.15 -10.71 3.59
N THR A 81 21.00 -9.71 3.80
CA THR A 81 22.29 -9.91 4.48
C THR A 81 22.17 -9.77 6.00
N ALA A 82 21.07 -9.21 6.48
CA ALA A 82 20.75 -9.20 7.90
C ALA A 82 20.22 -10.56 8.37
N GLN A 83 20.76 -11.11 9.45
CA GLN A 83 20.40 -12.42 10.00
C GLN A 83 19.48 -12.26 11.23
N ALA A 84 18.37 -13.01 11.24
CA ALA A 84 17.46 -13.10 12.37
C ALA A 84 18.15 -13.71 13.60
N GLY A 85 17.86 -13.21 14.79
CA GLY A 85 18.49 -13.61 16.06
C GLY A 85 19.91 -13.09 16.26
N VAL A 86 20.52 -12.48 15.23
CA VAL A 86 21.85 -11.86 15.30
C VAL A 86 21.75 -10.35 15.17
N HIS A 87 21.13 -9.84 14.11
CA HIS A 87 20.98 -8.40 13.88
C HIS A 87 19.59 -7.86 14.24
N TYR A 88 18.56 -8.71 14.14
CA TYR A 88 17.19 -8.33 14.44
C TYR A 88 16.35 -9.51 14.91
N ASN A 89 15.23 -9.22 15.58
CA ASN A 89 14.13 -10.15 15.83
C ASN A 89 12.85 -9.58 15.22
N LEU A 90 12.10 -10.44 14.52
CA LEU A 90 10.79 -10.06 14.00
C LEU A 90 9.75 -10.25 15.11
N ILE A 91 9.13 -9.15 15.56
CA ILE A 91 8.16 -9.18 16.65
C ILE A 91 6.76 -9.49 16.13
N SER A 92 6.42 -8.95 14.95
CA SER A 92 5.15 -9.26 14.29
C SER A 92 5.20 -10.62 13.61
N SER A 93 4.19 -11.46 13.87
CA SER A 93 4.00 -12.71 13.15
C SER A 93 3.46 -12.46 11.74
N SER A 94 3.79 -13.37 10.82
CA SER A 94 3.15 -13.48 9.51
C SER A 94 2.17 -14.68 9.55
N PRO A 95 0.91 -14.53 9.11
CA PRO A 95 0.30 -13.29 8.61
C PRO A 95 0.06 -12.24 9.71
N ILE A 96 0.12 -10.97 9.32
CA ILE A 96 -0.23 -9.83 10.17
C ILE A 96 -1.67 -9.40 9.92
N ALA A 97 -2.44 -9.21 11.00
CA ALA A 97 -3.83 -8.78 10.90
C ALA A 97 -3.92 -7.26 10.75
N LEU A 98 -4.37 -6.80 9.59
CA LEU A 98 -4.82 -5.42 9.37
C LEU A 98 -6.24 -5.28 9.96
N PRO A 99 -6.45 -4.45 11.00
CA PRO A 99 -7.73 -4.39 11.70
C PRO A 99 -8.89 -3.93 10.80
N ALA A 100 -10.11 -4.31 11.18
CA ALA A 100 -11.33 -3.75 10.59
C ALA A 100 -11.36 -2.23 10.72
N ASN A 101 -11.83 -1.55 9.67
CA ASN A 101 -11.90 -0.09 9.56
C ASN A 101 -10.53 0.60 9.72
N SER A 102 -9.44 -0.13 9.51
CA SER A 102 -8.09 0.42 9.38
C SER A 102 -7.58 0.22 7.97
N SER A 103 -6.72 1.13 7.53
CA SER A 103 -5.97 0.98 6.28
C SER A 103 -4.51 0.63 6.54
N THR A 104 -4.08 0.51 7.80
CA THR A 104 -2.66 0.32 8.11
C THR A 104 -2.44 -0.61 9.30
N VAL A 105 -1.29 -1.29 9.28
CA VAL A 105 -0.74 -2.05 10.42
C VAL A 105 0.80 -2.04 10.32
N ASN A 106 1.52 -2.05 11.44
CA ASN A 106 2.98 -2.01 11.44
C ASN A 106 3.58 -3.40 11.71
N VAL A 107 4.50 -3.81 10.84
CA VAL A 107 5.44 -4.90 11.10
C VAL A 107 6.54 -4.35 12.02
N GLN A 108 6.61 -4.88 13.23
CA GLN A 108 7.57 -4.48 14.25
C GLN A 108 8.81 -5.36 14.21
N ILE A 109 9.98 -4.71 14.24
CA ILE A 109 11.30 -5.33 14.19
C ILE A 109 12.08 -4.81 15.39
N GLU A 110 12.56 -5.71 16.24
CA GLU A 110 13.51 -5.39 17.29
C GLU A 110 14.92 -5.46 16.71
N LEU A 111 15.76 -4.46 17.00
CA LEU A 111 17.14 -4.40 16.55
C LEU A 111 18.07 -4.82 17.70
N ILE A 112 19.01 -5.71 17.40
CA ILE A 112 19.92 -6.27 18.40
C ILE A 112 21.18 -5.40 18.45
N GLY A 113 21.24 -4.49 19.43
CA GLY A 113 22.37 -3.58 19.61
C GLY A 113 23.73 -4.27 19.68
N GLY A 114 24.77 -3.64 19.13
CA GLY A 114 26.13 -4.17 19.10
C GLY A 114 26.38 -5.32 18.11
N SER A 115 25.36 -5.74 17.33
CA SER A 115 25.51 -6.82 16.35
C SER A 115 26.31 -6.43 15.10
N LEU A 116 26.49 -5.12 14.86
CA LEU A 116 27.23 -4.54 13.74
C LEU A 116 28.20 -3.49 14.28
N GLN A 117 29.41 -3.46 13.74
CA GLN A 117 30.43 -2.46 14.07
C GLN A 117 30.24 -1.17 13.26
N PRO A 118 30.75 -0.02 13.72
CA PRO A 118 30.69 1.23 12.97
C PRO A 118 31.22 1.07 11.53
N GLY A 119 30.41 1.45 10.55
CA GLY A 119 30.71 1.31 9.12
C GLY A 119 30.29 -0.03 8.50
N GLN A 120 29.80 -0.99 9.29
CA GLN A 120 29.14 -2.20 8.76
C GLN A 120 27.65 -1.95 8.50
N SER A 121 27.07 -2.75 7.62
CA SER A 121 25.65 -2.70 7.33
C SER A 121 25.06 -4.07 7.03
N GLY A 122 23.86 -4.31 7.55
CA GLY A 122 23.00 -5.43 7.20
C GLY A 122 21.77 -4.93 6.44
N LEU A 123 21.37 -5.65 5.38
CA LEU A 123 20.16 -5.38 4.63
C LEU A 123 19.10 -6.41 5.01
N LEU A 124 17.98 -5.95 5.54
CA LEU A 124 16.77 -6.75 5.73
C LEU A 124 15.78 -6.40 4.61
N ILE A 125 15.34 -7.41 3.87
CA ILE A 125 14.36 -7.27 2.80
C ILE A 125 13.10 -8.03 3.21
N LEU A 126 11.95 -7.34 3.19
CA LEU A 126 10.64 -7.92 3.43
C LEU A 126 9.84 -7.92 2.12
N ASN A 127 9.14 -9.03 1.85
CA ASN A 127 8.22 -9.16 0.72
C ASN A 127 6.78 -9.38 1.21
N LEU A 128 5.83 -8.68 0.59
CA LEU A 128 4.40 -8.93 0.75
C LEU A 128 3.92 -9.99 -0.24
N GLU A 129 3.09 -10.89 0.26
CA GLU A 129 2.43 -11.91 -0.56
C GLU A 129 0.96 -11.56 -0.81
N GLY A 130 0.37 -10.72 0.03
CA GLY A 130 -1.04 -10.35 -0.01
C GLY A 130 -1.87 -11.11 1.02
N GLY A 131 -3.19 -11.08 0.84
CA GLY A 131 -4.17 -11.71 1.72
C GLY A 131 -5.45 -12.04 0.98
N GLU A 132 -6.50 -12.40 1.74
CA GLU A 132 -7.85 -12.82 1.31
C GLU A 132 -8.43 -12.07 0.07
N GLY A 133 -8.02 -12.45 -1.13
CA GLY A 133 -8.42 -11.80 -2.39
C GLY A 133 -7.82 -10.41 -2.61
N VAL A 134 -6.87 -9.96 -1.79
CA VAL A 134 -6.17 -8.69 -1.92
C VAL A 134 -4.70 -8.97 -2.18
N GLY A 135 -4.26 -8.74 -3.42
CA GLY A 135 -2.87 -8.99 -3.84
C GLY A 135 -1.90 -7.92 -3.33
N ALA A 136 -0.62 -8.26 -3.32
CA ALA A 136 0.43 -7.26 -3.13
C ALA A 136 0.56 -6.35 -4.36
N SER A 137 0.76 -5.06 -4.13
CA SER A 137 1.02 -4.08 -5.19
C SER A 137 2.38 -4.37 -5.83
N ALA A 138 2.42 -4.48 -7.15
CA ALA A 138 3.63 -4.80 -7.91
C ALA A 138 4.83 -3.89 -7.59
N ASN A 139 4.57 -2.61 -7.27
CA ASN A 139 5.61 -1.61 -7.01
C ASN A 139 5.89 -1.40 -5.52
N LEU A 140 5.02 -1.90 -4.63
CA LEU A 140 5.10 -1.65 -3.18
C LEU A 140 5.23 -2.95 -2.37
N ALA A 141 5.41 -4.10 -3.03
CA ALA A 141 5.48 -5.39 -2.37
C ALA A 141 6.79 -5.60 -1.58
N THR A 142 7.85 -4.83 -1.86
CA THR A 142 9.17 -5.04 -1.25
C THR A 142 9.62 -3.83 -0.46
N ALA A 143 9.94 -4.05 0.82
CA ALA A 143 10.57 -3.07 1.69
C ALA A 143 12.01 -3.45 2.02
N ARG A 144 12.90 -2.45 2.06
CA ARG A 144 14.34 -2.59 2.33
C ARG A 144 14.72 -1.77 3.55
N ILE A 145 15.18 -2.44 4.60
CA ILE A 145 15.69 -1.81 5.82
C ILE A 145 17.20 -1.99 5.86
N PHE A 146 17.92 -0.87 5.80
CA PHE A 146 19.37 -0.84 5.96
C PHE A 146 19.70 -0.62 7.44
N ILE A 147 20.13 -1.70 8.11
CA ILE A 147 20.58 -1.65 9.49
C ILE A 147 22.06 -1.24 9.49
N ARG A 148 22.42 -0.23 10.27
CA ARG A 148 23.77 0.35 10.35
C ARG A 148 24.38 0.15 11.73
N GLY A 149 25.65 -0.28 11.76
CA GLY A 149 26.46 -0.32 12.99
C GLY A 149 26.89 1.05 13.46
#